data_AF-A0A661HHU9-F1
#
_entry.id   AF-A0A661HHU9-F1
#
_cell.length_a   1.000
_cell.length_b   1.000
_cell.length_c   1.000
_cell.angle_alpha   90.00
_cell.angle_beta   90.00
_cell.angle_gamma   90.00
#
_symmetry.space_group_name_H-M   'P 1'
#
loop_
_entity.id
_entity.type
_entity.pdbx_description
1 polymer ?
#
loop_
_entity_poly.entity_id
_entity_poly.type
_entity_poly.pdbx_seq_one_letter_code
_entity_poly.pdbx_strand_id
1 'polypeptide(L)' 'MILKLLIFAVVAVLIYRFFGGKMPSFTRSYEDKKLDDDTLVECSNCHTYATVKESLIVGGKY' A
#
# COMPACT_ATOMS: atom_id res chain seq x y z
N MET A 1 1.87 39.28 -0.50
CA MET A 1 2.17 38.27 -1.56
C MET A 1 2.01 36.84 -1.04
N ILE A 2 2.65 36.44 0.06
CA ILE A 2 2.52 35.09 0.66
C ILE A 2 1.11 34.76 1.17
N LEU A 3 0.42 35.74 1.77
CA LEU A 3 -0.93 35.52 2.34
C LEU A 3 -1.96 35.18 1.26
N LYS A 4 -1.81 35.76 0.05
CA LYS A 4 -2.68 35.46 -1.09
C LYS A 4 -2.48 34.04 -1.61
N LEU A 5 -1.28 33.48 -1.50
CA LEU A 5 -0.98 32.09 -1.90
C LEU A 5 -1.59 31.08 -0.93
N LEU A 6 -1.54 31.34 0.38
CA LEU A 6 -2.18 30.47 1.39
C LEU A 6 -3.69 30.37 1.18
N ILE A 7 -4.35 31.51 0.92
CA ILE A 7 -5.79 31.55 0.66
C ILE A 7 -6.13 30.74 -0.60
N PHE A 8 -5.32 30.86 -1.66
CA PHE A 8 -5.52 30.11 -2.90
C PHE A 8 -5.37 28.59 -2.69
N ALA A 9 -4.38 28.17 -1.90
CA ALA A 9 -4.16 26.77 -1.57
C ALA A 9 -5.33 26.17 -0.77
N VAL A 10 -5.86 26.91 0.21
CA VAL A 10 -7.00 26.46 1.01
C VAL A 10 -8.26 26.30 0.16
N VAL A 11 -8.54 27.26 -0.72
CA VAL A 11 -9.71 27.20 -1.62
C VAL A 11 -9.58 26.02 -2.61
N ALA A 12 -8.40 25.78 -3.17
CA ALA A 12 -8.16 24.65 -4.06
C ALA A 12 -8.40 23.30 -3.37
N VAL A 13 -7.94 23.14 -2.12
CA VAL A 13 -8.17 21.93 -1.33
C VAL A 13 -9.66 21.75 -1.00
N LEU A 14 -10.38 22.83 -0.66
CA LEU A 14 -11.81 22.76 -0.40
C LEU A 14 -12.61 22.36 -1.64
N ILE A 15 -12.29 22.92 -2.81
CA ILE A 15 -12.94 22.53 -4.07
C ILE A 15 -12.63 21.07 -4.39
N TYR A 16 -11.37 20.64 -4.28
CA TYR A 16 -10.97 19.25 -4.51
C TYR A 16 -11.72 18.27 -3.59
N ARG A 17 -11.91 18.64 -2.32
CA ARG A 17 -12.62 17.83 -1.33
C ARG A 17 -14.14 17.84 -1.52
N PHE A 18 -14.71 18.95 -2.02
CA PHE A 18 -16.14 19.09 -2.27
C PHE A 18 -16.57 18.45 -3.60
N PHE A 19 -15.71 18.45 -4.62
CA PHE A 19 -15.98 17.83 -5.92
C PHE A 19 -15.78 16.30 -5.93
N GLY A 20 -15.76 15.66 -4.77
CA GLY A 20 -15.66 14.20 -4.68
C GLY A 20 -14.27 13.66 -5.02
N GLY A 21 -13.22 14.49 -4.88
CA GLY A 21 -11.86 14.02 -4.83
C GLY A 21 -11.70 13.06 -3.67
N LYS A 22 -11.95 11.77 -3.90
CA LYS A 22 -11.48 10.70 -3.04
C LYS A 22 -9.99 10.96 -2.89
N MET A 23 -9.56 11.36 -1.70
CA MET A 23 -8.14 11.30 -1.38
C MET A 23 -7.69 9.91 -1.82
N PRO A 24 -6.70 9.78 -2.72
CA PRO A 24 -6.10 8.49 -2.94
C PRO A 24 -5.64 8.08 -1.56
N SER A 25 -6.32 7.08 -1.00
CA SER A 25 -5.95 6.55 0.29
C SER A 25 -4.50 6.15 0.12
N PHE A 26 -3.60 6.89 0.76
CA PHE A 26 -2.23 6.46 0.98
C PHE A 26 -2.28 5.33 2.02
N THR A 27 -3.17 4.36 1.81
CA THR A 27 -2.93 3.00 2.20
C THR A 27 -1.62 2.70 1.51
N ARG A 28 -0.54 2.62 2.29
CA ARG A 28 0.64 1.91 1.87
C ARG A 28 0.12 0.56 1.40
N SER A 29 -0.13 0.42 0.10
CA SER A 29 0.07 -0.84 -0.54
C SER A 29 1.56 -1.05 -0.27
N TYR A 30 1.87 -1.81 0.77
CA TYR A 30 2.98 -2.71 0.63
C TYR A 30 2.67 -3.40 -0.70
N GLU A 31 3.29 -2.93 -1.77
CA GLU A 31 3.62 -3.80 -2.87
C GLU A 31 4.48 -4.88 -2.20
N ASP A 32 3.79 -5.87 -1.61
CA ASP A 32 4.26 -7.22 -1.58
C ASP A 32 4.68 -7.46 -3.02
N LYS A 33 6.00 -7.41 -3.26
CA LYS A 33 6.60 -7.99 -4.44
C LYS A 33 5.92 -9.34 -4.56
N LYS A 34 5.00 -9.46 -5.53
CA LYS A 34 4.34 -10.73 -5.82
C LYS A 34 5.48 -11.65 -6.23
N LEU A 35 6.02 -12.39 -5.27
CA LEU A 35 6.91 -13.48 -5.56
C LEU A 35 6.14 -14.40 -6.48
N ASP A 36 6.77 -14.79 -7.59
CA ASP A 36 6.17 -15.72 -8.53
C ASP A 36 5.70 -16.96 -7.77
N ASP A 37 4.53 -17.50 -8.13
CA ASP A 37 3.89 -18.63 -7.44
C ASP A 37 4.81 -19.85 -7.29
N ASP A 38 5.78 -19.99 -8.18
CA ASP A 38 6.79 -21.05 -8.22
C ASP A 38 8.05 -20.74 -7.38
N THR A 39 8.09 -19.61 -6.67
CA THR A 39 9.21 -19.26 -5.80
C THR A 39 9.19 -20.14 -4.56
N LEU A 40 10.34 -20.70 -4.21
CA LEU A 40 10.51 -21.47 -2.97
C LEU A 40 10.73 -20.50 -1.80
N VAL A 41 9.84 -20.56 -0.82
CA VAL A 41 9.92 -19.83 0.45
C VAL A 41 10.10 -20.82 1.59
N GLU A 42 10.89 -20.44 2.59
CA GLU A 42 11.09 -21.25 3.78
C GLU A 42 9.99 -20.98 4.80
N CYS A 43 9.31 -22.03 5.26
CA CYS A 43 8.31 -21.89 6.29
C CYS A 43 8.96 -21.54 7.64
N SER A 44 8.50 -20.46 8.25
CA SER A 44 9.01 -19.95 9.53
C SER A 44 8.79 -20.88 10.74
N ASN A 45 7.92 -21.88 10.62
CA ASN A 45 7.61 -22.83 11.71
C ASN A 45 8.39 -24.16 11.58
N CYS A 46 8.39 -24.76 10.39
CA CYS A 46 8.97 -26.08 10.17
C CYS A 46 10.23 -26.10 9.30
N HIS A 47 10.71 -24.92 8.85
CA HIS A 47 11.92 -24.75 8.03
C HIS A 47 11.93 -25.56 6.73
N THR A 48 10.75 -25.98 6.28
CA THR A 48 10.59 -26.69 5.01
C THR A 48 10.40 -25.68 3.89
N TYR A 49 11.04 -25.93 2.75
CA TYR A 49 10.86 -25.13 1.55
C TYR A 49 9.56 -25.52 0.86
N ALA A 50 8.64 -24.58 0.74
CA ALA A 50 7.38 -24.73 0.04
C ALA A 50 7.26 -23.65 -1.05
N THR A 51 6.47 -23.92 -2.08
CA THR A 51 6.19 -22.89 -3.09
C THR A 51 5.27 -21.83 -2.50
N VAL A 52 5.38 -20.58 -2.99
CA VAL A 52 4.50 -19.49 -2.57
C VAL A 52 3.03 -19.89 -2.74
N LYS A 53 2.70 -20.61 -3.82
CA LYS A 53 1.37 -21.14 -4.11
C LYS A 53 0.80 -22.07 -3.04
N GLU A 54 1.65 -22.86 -2.38
CA GLU A 54 1.27 -23.84 -1.37
C GLU A 54 1.43 -23.31 0.07
N SER A 55 2.04 -22.14 0.22
CA SER A 55 2.29 -21.49 1.51
C SER A 55 1.14 -20.57 1.93
N LEU A 56 0.94 -20.44 3.25
CA LEU A 56 -0.05 -19.54 3.85
C LEU A 56 0.66 -18.44 4.61
N ILE A 57 0.44 -17.18 4.23
CA ILE A 57 1.05 -16.04 4.91
C ILE A 57 0.30 -15.74 6.21
N VAL A 58 1.00 -15.88 7.34
CA VAL A 58 0.47 -15.51 8.67
C VAL A 58 1.31 -14.37 9.24
N GLY A 59 0.73 -13.18 9.33
CA GLY A 59 1.42 -12.00 9.90
C GLY A 59 2.62 -11.51 9.07
N GLY A 60 2.61 -11.74 7.75
CA GLY A 60 3.67 -11.30 6.83
C GLY A 60 4.89 -12.23 6.75
N LYS A 61 4.78 -13.46 7.25
CA LYS A 61 5.79 -14.52 7.11
C LYS A 61 5.18 -15.72 6.38
N TYR A 62 6.03 -16.38 5.59
CA TYR A 62 5.76 -17.67 4.96
C TYR A 62 6.01 -18.84 5.93
#